data_AF-A0AAV8XXY1-F1
#
_entry.id   AF-A0AAV8XXY1-F1
#
_cell.length_a   1.000
_cell.length_b   1.000
_cell.length_c   1.000
_cell.angle_alpha   90.00
_cell.angle_beta   90.00
_cell.angle_gamma   90.00
#
_symmetry.space_group_name_H-M   'P 1'
#
loop_
_entity.id
_entity.type
_entity.pdbx_description
1 polymer ?
#
loop_
_entity_poly.entity_id
_entity_poly.type
_entity_poly.pdbx_seq_one_letter_code
_entity_poly.pdbx_strand_id
1 'polypeptide(L)'
;MKQQLNDNLHIYKESVAARQGEAEEAVPPLKYGPVPKFPGERVWTRGILIFGVLVYVWYFSKGPKETVLAKQNELHQRRGQNIDCSSEYLDDIKQYPECVPKRCGRYVSDKIVTSHEADTLLNLAQKVMALGGSRGGATIMDLHSGALSFDDKFINVYAKTNKFLTSTDLAVYKLVRTKIQNAVAATFGIDVDSLYLTHPTFFSRLTNVKPATPHDEYWHVHIDKHTYEAFHYTSLLYLNDYGIDFKGDDMEKPSKNVTIEPRKGRVSMFTSGPENPHLVERDK
;
A
#
# COMPACT_ATOMS: atom_id res chain seq x y z
N MET A 1 29.27 -54.37 12.22
CA MET A 1 29.59 -53.05 12.84
C MET A 1 30.96 -53.01 13.53
N LYS A 2 31.42 -54.06 14.24
CA LYS A 2 32.79 -54.10 14.81
C LYS A 2 33.92 -54.29 13.78
N GLN A 3 33.65 -54.98 12.66
CA GLN A 3 34.64 -55.21 11.60
C GLN A 3 35.00 -53.92 10.84
N GLN A 4 33.97 -53.16 10.46
CA GLN A 4 34.08 -51.86 9.79
C GLN A 4 34.79 -50.79 10.64
N LEU A 5 34.74 -50.91 11.97
CA LEU A 5 35.45 -50.01 12.88
C LEU A 5 36.96 -50.31 12.94
N ASN A 6 37.33 -51.59 12.86
CA ASN A 6 38.74 -52.02 12.86
C ASN A 6 39.44 -51.68 11.54
N ASP A 7 38.75 -51.82 10.41
CA ASP A 7 39.29 -51.49 9.09
C ASP A 7 39.57 -49.97 8.98
N ASN A 8 38.65 -49.14 9.49
CA ASN A 8 38.84 -47.69 9.54
C ASN A 8 39.98 -47.27 10.48
N LEU A 9 40.21 -47.99 11.58
CA LEU A 9 41.31 -47.69 12.50
C LEU A 9 42.68 -48.08 11.90
N HIS A 10 42.73 -49.12 11.06
CA HIS A 10 43.94 -49.52 10.34
C HIS A 10 44.31 -48.50 9.27
N ILE A 11 43.33 -48.05 8.48
CA ILE A 11 43.50 -47.00 7.46
C ILE A 11 43.94 -45.68 8.11
N TYR A 12 43.38 -45.33 9.28
CA TYR A 12 43.79 -44.13 10.01
C TYR A 12 45.23 -44.24 10.52
N LYS A 13 45.64 -45.38 11.08
CA LYS A 13 47.01 -45.60 11.56
C LYS A 13 48.04 -45.62 10.42
N GLU A 14 47.71 -46.19 9.26
CA GLU A 14 48.57 -46.13 8.07
C GLU A 14 48.69 -44.71 7.51
N SER A 15 47.61 -43.92 7.51
CA SER A 15 47.64 -42.52 7.06
C SER A 15 48.44 -41.59 7.99
N VAL A 16 48.51 -41.92 9.29
CA VAL A 16 49.28 -41.17 10.29
C VAL A 16 50.75 -41.59 10.27
N ALA A 17 51.05 -42.88 10.06
CA ALA A 17 52.42 -43.37 9.90
C ALA A 17 53.06 -42.89 8.59
N ALA A 18 52.28 -42.79 7.50
CA ALA A 18 52.76 -42.25 6.22
C ALA A 18 53.09 -40.74 6.27
N ARG A 19 52.50 -39.97 7.20
CA ARG A 19 52.79 -38.54 7.40
C ARG A 19 53.95 -38.25 8.34
N GLN A 20 54.49 -39.26 9.04
CA GLN A 20 55.62 -39.10 9.96
C GLN A 20 56.99 -39.35 9.30
N GLY A 21 57.03 -39.61 7.98
CA GLY A 21 58.25 -39.84 7.21
C GLY A 21 58.56 -38.79 6.14
N GLU A 22 57.77 -37.72 6.03
CA GLU A 22 58.11 -36.61 5.15
C GLU A 22 59.07 -35.67 5.88
N ALA A 23 60.29 -35.59 5.34
CA ALA A 23 61.33 -34.68 5.77
C ALA A 23 60.76 -33.27 5.94
N GLU A 24 61.19 -32.58 7.00
CA GLU A 24 60.89 -31.18 7.29
C GLU A 24 61.30 -30.31 6.09
N GLU A 25 60.34 -30.09 5.18
CA GLU A 25 60.55 -29.26 4.00
C GLU A 25 60.67 -27.82 4.49
N ALA A 26 61.90 -27.30 4.47
CA ALA A 26 62.21 -25.95 4.91
C ALA A 26 61.33 -24.95 4.17
N VAL A 27 60.44 -24.29 4.91
CA VAL A 27 59.58 -23.22 4.41
C VAL A 27 60.45 -22.21 3.66
N PRO A 28 60.21 -21.96 2.36
CA PRO A 28 61.05 -21.06 1.60
C PRO A 28 61.04 -19.68 2.27
N PRO A 29 62.19 -18.99 2.35
CA PRO A 29 62.26 -17.68 2.99
C PRO A 29 61.27 -16.74 2.29
N LEU A 30 60.36 -16.15 3.08
CA LEU A 30 59.41 -15.17 2.57
C LEU A 30 60.21 -14.06 1.86
N LYS A 31 59.91 -13.86 0.56
CA LYS A 31 60.61 -12.90 -0.33
C LYS A 31 60.55 -11.45 0.19
N TYR A 32 59.61 -11.18 1.09
CA TYR A 32 59.47 -9.96 1.86
C TYR A 32 59.48 -10.39 3.33
N GLY A 33 60.20 -9.66 4.19
CA GLY A 33 60.49 -10.02 5.59
C GLY A 33 59.26 -10.39 6.45
N PRO A 34 59.47 -10.74 7.74
CA PRO A 34 58.41 -11.26 8.59
C PRO A 34 57.16 -10.37 8.54
N VAL A 35 56.01 -10.96 8.23
CA VAL A 35 54.73 -10.25 8.20
C VAL A 35 54.56 -9.48 9.50
N PRO A 36 54.37 -8.15 9.46
CA PRO A 36 54.24 -7.34 10.66
C PRO A 36 53.05 -7.84 11.48
N LYS A 37 53.33 -8.40 12.65
CA LYS A 37 52.29 -8.83 13.60
C LYS A 37 51.83 -7.61 14.36
N PHE A 38 50.70 -7.04 13.96
CA PHE A 38 50.07 -5.96 14.73
C PHE A 38 49.39 -6.54 15.97
N PRO A 39 49.82 -6.18 17.20
CA PRO A 39 49.15 -6.62 18.41
C PRO A 39 47.71 -6.10 18.38
N GLY A 40 46.73 -7.00 18.48
CA GLY A 40 45.31 -6.61 18.44
C GLY A 40 44.72 -6.46 17.03
N GLU A 41 45.34 -7.00 15.97
CA GLU A 41 44.81 -7.05 14.60
C GLU A 41 43.33 -7.48 14.55
N ARG A 42 42.95 -8.49 15.34
CA ARG A 42 41.55 -8.95 15.46
C ARG A 42 40.61 -7.90 16.08
N VAL A 43 41.10 -7.09 17.00
CA VAL A 43 40.34 -6.00 17.63
C VAL A 43 40.20 -4.82 16.67
N TRP A 44 41.30 -4.49 15.96
CA TRP A 44 41.34 -3.42 14.97
C TRP A 44 40.43 -3.70 13.76
N THR A 45 40.50 -4.91 13.20
CA THR A 45 39.63 -5.34 12.09
C THR A 45 38.15 -5.36 12.48
N ARG A 46 37.83 -5.82 13.70
CA ARG A 46 36.47 -5.73 14.25
C ARG A 46 36.02 -4.28 14.45
N GLY A 47 36.91 -3.41 14.91
CA GLY A 47 36.64 -1.97 15.06
C GLY A 47 36.27 -1.31 13.73
N ILE A 48 37.05 -1.58 12.67
CA ILE A 48 36.77 -1.07 11.31
C ILE A 48 35.43 -1.62 10.79
N LEU A 49 35.16 -2.92 10.97
CA LEU A 49 33.90 -3.53 10.53
C LEU A 49 32.69 -2.93 11.26
N ILE A 50 32.76 -2.80 12.58
CA ILE A 50 31.68 -2.19 13.39
C ILE A 50 31.48 -0.75 12.97
N PHE A 51 32.55 0.04 12.82
CA PHE A 51 32.46 1.42 12.38
C PHE A 51 31.87 1.53 10.97
N GLY A 52 32.29 0.67 10.04
CA GLY A 52 31.75 0.60 8.68
C GLY A 52 30.26 0.26 8.67
N VAL A 53 29.83 -0.69 9.49
CA VAL A 53 28.40 -1.03 9.67
C VAL A 53 27.63 0.14 10.29
N LEU A 54 28.19 0.82 11.30
CA LEU A 54 27.54 1.98 11.93
C LEU A 54 27.39 3.15 10.96
N VAL A 55 28.42 3.45 10.16
CA VAL A 55 28.38 4.49 9.12
C VAL A 55 27.39 4.10 8.02
N TYR A 56 27.37 2.84 7.60
CA TYR A 56 26.39 2.32 6.63
C TYR A 56 24.96 2.49 7.18
N VAL A 57 24.69 2.00 8.39
CA VAL A 57 23.37 2.11 9.03
C VAL A 57 22.98 3.59 9.20
N TRP A 58 23.90 4.45 9.64
CA TRP A 58 23.63 5.89 9.82
C TRP A 58 23.34 6.60 8.48
N TYR A 59 24.10 6.26 7.44
CA TYR A 59 23.90 6.82 6.10
C TYR A 59 22.56 6.39 5.51
N PHE A 60 22.24 5.09 5.58
CA PHE A 60 21.00 4.54 5.05
C PHE A 60 19.78 4.72 5.97
N SER A 61 19.94 5.07 7.25
CA SER A 61 18.82 5.39 8.13
C SER A 61 18.26 6.81 7.93
N LYS A 62 18.98 7.68 7.21
CA LYS A 62 18.63 9.09 7.01
C LYS A 62 17.84 9.40 5.74
N GLY A 63 17.63 8.43 4.85
CA GLY A 63 16.73 8.62 3.72
C GLY A 63 15.27 8.75 4.18
N PRO A 64 14.42 9.56 3.52
CA PRO A 64 12.98 9.52 3.75
C PRO A 64 12.51 8.08 3.54
N LYS A 65 11.94 7.48 4.59
CA LYS A 65 11.39 6.12 4.55
C LYS A 65 10.02 6.16 3.89
N GLU A 66 9.95 6.51 2.62
CA GLU A 66 8.76 6.27 1.81
C GLU A 66 8.57 4.76 1.69
N THR A 67 7.49 4.24 2.27
CA THR A 67 7.16 2.82 2.19
C THR A 67 5.95 2.65 1.29
N VAL A 68 6.16 2.19 0.07
CA VAL A 68 5.04 1.86 -0.82
C VAL A 68 4.35 0.61 -0.28
N LEU A 69 3.09 0.74 0.15
CA LEU A 69 2.26 -0.38 0.62
C LEU A 69 1.91 -1.32 -0.51
N ALA A 70 1.64 -0.76 -1.69
CA ALA A 70 1.18 -1.51 -2.85
C ALA A 70 1.59 -0.80 -4.13
N LYS A 71 2.48 -1.44 -4.89
CA LYS A 71 2.91 -0.94 -6.21
C LYS A 71 1.88 -1.27 -7.28
N GLN A 72 1.80 -0.48 -8.34
CA GLN A 72 0.84 -0.67 -9.41
C GLN A 72 1.11 -2.00 -10.14
N ASN A 73 2.37 -2.37 -10.34
CA ASN A 73 2.77 -3.58 -11.06
C ASN A 73 2.74 -4.87 -10.21
N GLU A 74 2.42 -4.78 -8.92
CA GLU A 74 2.28 -5.93 -8.02
C GLU A 74 0.81 -6.32 -7.84
N LEU A 75 0.55 -7.61 -7.60
CA LEU A 75 -0.79 -8.14 -7.31
C LEU A 75 -0.87 -8.61 -5.85
N HIS A 76 -1.90 -8.17 -5.15
CA HIS A 76 -2.13 -8.49 -3.74
C HIS A 76 -3.51 -9.11 -3.53
N GLN A 77 -3.54 -10.31 -2.94
CA GLN A 77 -4.79 -10.90 -2.45
C GLN A 77 -5.37 -10.05 -1.31
N ARG A 78 -4.53 -9.77 -0.31
CA ARG A 78 -4.79 -8.82 0.76
C ARG A 78 -3.44 -8.40 1.34
N ARG A 79 -3.15 -7.10 1.33
CA ARG A 79 -1.94 -6.52 1.95
C ARG A 79 -2.34 -5.30 2.73
N GLY A 80 -1.76 -5.07 3.90
CA GLY A 80 -2.14 -3.92 4.71
C GLY A 80 -1.27 -3.77 5.94
N GLN A 81 -1.52 -2.69 6.65
CA GLN A 81 -0.90 -2.37 7.92
C GLN A 81 -1.97 -2.16 8.98
N ASN A 82 -1.74 -2.75 10.15
CA ASN A 82 -2.50 -2.39 11.34
C ASN A 82 -1.97 -1.08 11.88
N ILE A 83 -2.88 -0.25 12.39
CA ILE A 83 -2.57 1.00 13.05
C ILE A 83 -3.36 1.00 14.36
N ASP A 84 -2.79 1.60 15.40
CA ASP A 84 -3.52 1.80 16.65
C ASP A 84 -4.74 2.69 16.39
N CYS A 85 -5.90 2.27 16.89
CA CYS A 85 -7.12 3.05 16.76
C CYS A 85 -6.98 4.38 17.51
N SER A 86 -7.49 5.46 16.92
CA SER A 86 -7.57 6.76 17.58
C SER A 86 -8.51 6.72 18.79
N SER A 87 -8.32 7.65 19.74
CA SER A 87 -9.19 7.77 20.92
C SER A 87 -10.66 7.98 20.55
N GLU A 88 -10.92 8.77 19.51
CA GLU A 88 -12.29 8.99 18.99
C GLU A 88 -12.96 7.68 18.63
N TYR A 89 -12.25 6.83 17.90
CA TYR A 89 -12.77 5.55 17.48
C TYR A 89 -12.88 4.54 18.64
N LEU A 90 -11.96 4.61 19.60
CA LEU A 90 -12.05 3.82 20.83
C LEU A 90 -13.28 4.18 21.66
N ASP A 91 -13.72 5.43 21.64
CA ASP A 91 -14.93 5.86 22.33
C ASP A 91 -16.19 5.38 21.61
N ASP A 92 -16.21 5.42 20.27
CA ASP A 92 -17.27 4.80 19.47
C ASP A 92 -17.37 3.28 19.72
N ILE A 93 -16.22 2.59 19.79
CA ILE A 93 -16.16 1.13 20.08
C ILE A 93 -16.84 0.82 21.42
N LYS A 94 -16.61 1.65 22.45
CA LYS A 94 -17.23 1.46 23.76
C LYS A 94 -18.74 1.67 23.69
N GLN A 95 -19.20 2.62 22.89
CA GLN A 95 -20.61 2.96 22.77
C GLN A 95 -21.39 1.96 21.88
N TYR A 96 -20.76 1.44 20.83
CA TYR A 96 -21.39 0.60 19.81
C TYR A 96 -20.55 -0.67 19.50
N PRO A 97 -20.38 -1.59 20.46
CA PRO A 97 -19.43 -2.70 20.35
C PRO A 97 -19.68 -3.67 19.18
N GLU A 98 -20.90 -3.76 18.68
CA GLU A 98 -21.28 -4.62 17.54
C GLU A 98 -21.06 -3.96 16.17
N CYS A 99 -20.89 -2.63 16.11
CA CYS A 99 -20.89 -1.85 14.86
C CYS A 99 -19.53 -1.23 14.48
N VAL A 100 -18.52 -1.35 15.36
CA VAL A 100 -17.25 -0.63 15.26
C VAL A 100 -16.12 -1.65 15.20
N PRO A 101 -14.94 -1.38 14.59
CA PRO A 101 -14.12 -2.48 14.15
C PRO A 101 -13.24 -3.04 15.25
N LYS A 102 -12.91 -4.31 15.06
CA LYS A 102 -12.03 -5.04 15.97
C LYS A 102 -10.56 -4.63 15.81
N ARG A 103 -10.23 -3.95 14.72
CA ARG A 103 -8.87 -3.48 14.39
C ARG A 103 -8.94 -2.24 13.50
N CYS A 104 -7.98 -1.35 13.64
CA CYS A 104 -7.78 -0.22 12.74
C CYS A 104 -6.62 -0.46 11.80
N GLY A 105 -6.65 0.20 10.64
CA GLY A 105 -5.59 0.05 9.67
C GLY A 105 -5.99 0.38 8.25
N ARG A 106 -5.08 0.05 7.32
CA ARG A 106 -5.20 0.32 5.89
C ARG A 106 -4.80 -0.92 5.10
N TYR A 107 -5.65 -1.32 4.17
CA TYR A 107 -5.56 -2.56 3.44
C TYR A 107 -5.85 -2.36 1.96
N VAL A 108 -5.27 -3.20 1.12
CA VAL A 108 -5.51 -3.25 -0.32
C VAL A 108 -5.79 -4.68 -0.78
N SER A 109 -6.59 -4.80 -1.84
CA SER A 109 -6.79 -6.05 -2.57
C SER A 109 -7.01 -5.80 -4.05
N ASP A 110 -6.37 -6.62 -4.88
CA ASP A 110 -6.49 -6.63 -6.34
C ASP A 110 -7.42 -7.75 -6.84
N LYS A 111 -8.21 -8.35 -5.93
CA LYS A 111 -8.97 -9.58 -6.19
C LYS A 111 -10.46 -9.47 -5.88
N ILE A 112 -10.88 -8.38 -5.23
CA ILE A 112 -12.29 -8.09 -4.93
C ILE A 112 -13.04 -7.74 -6.22
N VAL A 113 -12.45 -6.90 -7.07
CA VAL A 113 -13.05 -6.40 -8.31
C VAL A 113 -12.26 -6.92 -9.50
N THR A 114 -12.94 -7.50 -10.46
CA THR A 114 -12.31 -7.96 -11.70
C THR A 114 -12.04 -6.81 -12.64
N SER A 115 -11.09 -6.97 -13.58
CA SER A 115 -10.80 -5.94 -14.58
C SER A 115 -12.04 -5.58 -15.42
N HIS A 116 -12.87 -6.57 -15.78
CA HIS A 116 -14.10 -6.32 -16.54
C HIS A 116 -15.13 -5.49 -15.77
N GLU A 117 -15.29 -5.77 -14.47
CA GLU A 117 -16.16 -4.97 -13.60
C GLU A 117 -15.63 -3.53 -13.48
N ALA A 118 -14.32 -3.36 -13.27
CA ALA A 118 -13.69 -2.04 -13.22
C ALA A 118 -13.85 -1.27 -14.55
N ASP A 119 -13.66 -1.91 -15.70
CA ASP A 119 -13.86 -1.29 -17.01
C ASP A 119 -15.32 -0.89 -17.24
N THR A 120 -16.28 -1.70 -16.77
CA THR A 120 -17.71 -1.35 -16.86
C THR A 120 -18.01 -0.11 -16.03
N LEU A 121 -17.48 -0.02 -14.81
CA LEU A 121 -17.63 1.15 -13.95
C LEU A 121 -16.91 2.39 -14.49
N LEU A 122 -15.73 2.22 -15.08
CA LEU A 122 -15.01 3.30 -15.75
C LEU A 122 -15.83 3.85 -16.93
N ASN A 123 -16.36 2.96 -17.77
CA ASN A 123 -17.21 3.34 -18.88
C ASN A 123 -18.50 4.05 -18.41
N LEU A 124 -19.10 3.59 -17.31
CA LEU A 124 -20.23 4.27 -16.69
C LEU A 124 -19.86 5.69 -16.25
N ALA A 125 -18.76 5.84 -15.51
CA ALA A 125 -18.26 7.13 -15.04
C ALA A 125 -17.96 8.08 -16.21
N GLN A 126 -17.33 7.59 -17.28
CA GLN A 126 -17.05 8.37 -18.48
C GLN A 126 -18.34 8.83 -19.19
N LYS A 127 -19.31 7.94 -19.39
CA LYS A 127 -20.60 8.26 -20.03
C LYS A 127 -21.33 9.38 -19.30
N VAL A 128 -21.41 9.30 -17.97
CA VAL A 128 -22.13 10.31 -17.18
C VAL A 128 -21.34 11.61 -17.04
N MET A 129 -20.02 11.53 -16.86
CA MET A 129 -19.15 12.72 -16.81
C MET A 129 -19.01 13.41 -18.17
N ALA A 130 -19.42 12.80 -19.29
CA ALA A 130 -19.53 13.48 -20.58
C ALA A 130 -20.75 14.41 -20.67
N LEU A 131 -21.71 14.30 -19.74
CA LEU A 131 -22.89 15.17 -19.66
C LEU A 131 -22.61 16.46 -18.87
N GLY A 132 -21.39 16.62 -18.36
CA GLY A 132 -20.93 17.74 -17.55
C GLY A 132 -19.42 17.73 -17.36
N GLY A 133 -18.95 18.21 -16.22
CA GLY A 133 -17.53 18.36 -15.92
C GLY A 133 -17.29 19.62 -15.10
N SER A 134 -16.35 19.55 -14.15
CA SER A 134 -15.87 20.75 -13.47
C SER A 134 -15.03 21.61 -14.42
N ARG A 135 -15.04 22.93 -14.19
CA ARG A 135 -14.06 23.85 -14.80
C ARG A 135 -12.64 23.62 -14.26
N GLY A 136 -12.53 23.06 -13.06
CA GLY A 136 -11.26 22.76 -12.41
C GLY A 136 -10.84 21.30 -12.50
N GLY A 137 -9.85 20.94 -11.69
CA GLY A 137 -9.18 19.65 -11.72
C GLY A 137 -10.01 18.46 -11.28
N ALA A 138 -11.12 18.65 -10.55
CA ALA A 138 -11.89 17.55 -9.96
C ALA A 138 -13.35 17.52 -10.46
N THR A 139 -13.75 16.42 -11.11
CA THR A 139 -15.15 16.17 -11.47
C THR A 139 -15.71 15.08 -10.57
N ILE A 140 -16.85 15.34 -9.93
CA ILE A 140 -17.55 14.40 -9.05
C ILE A 140 -18.90 14.01 -9.67
N MET A 141 -19.25 12.73 -9.57
CA MET A 141 -20.57 12.21 -9.92
C MET A 141 -21.07 11.23 -8.85
N ASP A 142 -22.16 11.58 -8.17
CA ASP A 142 -22.87 10.71 -7.23
C ASP A 142 -24.07 10.04 -7.93
N LEU A 143 -23.97 8.72 -8.12
CA LEU A 143 -24.99 7.92 -8.78
C LEU A 143 -26.30 7.84 -7.97
N HIS A 144 -26.27 8.00 -6.65
CA HIS A 144 -27.47 7.90 -5.83
C HIS A 144 -28.32 9.16 -5.90
N SER A 145 -27.70 10.33 -5.76
CA SER A 145 -28.41 11.63 -5.82
C SER A 145 -28.60 12.15 -7.25
N GLY A 146 -27.76 11.70 -8.19
CA GLY A 146 -27.69 12.26 -9.53
C GLY A 146 -26.84 13.54 -9.61
N ALA A 147 -26.14 13.90 -8.53
CA ALA A 147 -25.31 15.10 -8.51
C ALA A 147 -24.06 14.91 -9.39
N LEU A 148 -23.91 15.77 -10.40
CA LEU A 148 -22.75 15.83 -11.29
C LEU A 148 -22.14 17.23 -11.25
N SER A 149 -20.82 17.32 -11.13
CA SER A 149 -20.10 18.59 -11.32
C SER A 149 -20.34 19.14 -12.71
N PHE A 150 -20.73 20.41 -12.80
CA PHE A 150 -20.97 21.14 -14.04
C PHE A 150 -20.51 22.57 -13.84
N ASP A 151 -19.40 22.90 -14.49
CA ASP A 151 -18.63 24.11 -14.29
C ASP A 151 -18.18 24.31 -12.84
N ASP A 152 -18.83 25.21 -12.10
CA ASP A 152 -18.55 25.58 -10.71
C ASP A 152 -19.66 25.16 -9.75
N LYS A 153 -20.63 24.36 -10.21
CA LYS A 153 -21.78 23.91 -9.43
C LYS A 153 -22.10 22.44 -9.67
N PHE A 154 -23.09 21.93 -8.93
CA PHE A 154 -23.66 20.60 -9.16
C PHE A 154 -25.00 20.71 -9.89
N ILE A 155 -25.24 19.79 -10.81
CA ILE A 155 -26.54 19.59 -11.47
C ILE A 155 -27.09 18.20 -11.14
N ASN A 156 -28.40 18.04 -11.21
CA ASN A 156 -29.03 16.72 -11.18
C ASN A 156 -29.11 16.16 -12.61
N VAL A 157 -28.32 15.13 -12.91
CA VAL A 157 -28.32 14.50 -14.25
C VAL A 157 -29.62 13.75 -14.54
N TYR A 158 -30.26 13.18 -13.53
CA TYR A 158 -31.51 12.43 -13.70
C TYR A 158 -32.68 13.31 -14.12
N ALA A 159 -32.66 14.59 -13.75
CA ALA A 159 -33.62 15.57 -14.23
C ALA A 159 -33.47 15.85 -15.74
N LYS A 160 -32.31 15.56 -16.33
CA LYS A 160 -32.04 15.76 -17.77
C LYS A 160 -32.19 14.47 -18.58
N THR A 161 -31.59 13.38 -18.12
CA THR A 161 -31.62 12.08 -18.81
C THR A 161 -31.14 10.96 -17.89
N ASN A 162 -31.68 9.76 -18.08
CA ASN A 162 -31.21 8.52 -17.46
C ASN A 162 -30.62 7.54 -18.48
N LYS A 163 -30.54 7.92 -19.77
CA LYS A 163 -30.10 7.03 -20.86
C LYS A 163 -28.64 6.57 -20.75
N PHE A 164 -27.83 7.23 -19.91
CA PHE A 164 -26.44 6.86 -19.68
C PHE A 164 -26.29 5.58 -18.83
N LEU A 165 -27.32 5.24 -18.04
CA LEU A 165 -27.31 4.11 -17.11
C LEU A 165 -28.10 2.94 -17.69
N THR A 166 -27.40 1.86 -18.04
CA THR A 166 -28.03 0.61 -18.48
C THR A 166 -28.33 -0.31 -17.31
N SER A 167 -29.19 -1.32 -17.52
CA SER A 167 -29.45 -2.36 -16.53
C SER A 167 -28.18 -3.13 -16.15
N THR A 168 -27.30 -3.38 -17.12
CA THR A 168 -25.98 -4.02 -16.91
C THR A 168 -25.09 -3.14 -16.03
N ASP A 169 -24.98 -1.84 -16.32
CA ASP A 169 -24.19 -0.91 -15.50
C ASP A 169 -24.66 -0.92 -14.03
N LEU A 170 -25.98 -0.84 -13.82
CA LEU A 170 -26.58 -0.85 -12.48
C LEU A 170 -26.35 -2.19 -11.75
N ALA A 171 -26.44 -3.31 -12.47
CA ALA A 171 -26.17 -4.63 -11.91
C ALA A 171 -24.71 -4.77 -11.48
N VAL A 172 -23.76 -4.34 -12.31
CA VAL A 172 -22.32 -4.37 -11.99
C VAL A 172 -22.01 -3.43 -10.83
N TYR A 173 -22.57 -2.22 -10.80
CA TYR A 173 -22.40 -1.29 -9.68
C TYR A 173 -22.87 -1.90 -8.35
N LYS A 174 -24.07 -2.48 -8.33
CA LYS A 174 -24.61 -3.16 -7.14
C LYS A 174 -23.72 -4.33 -6.71
N LEU A 175 -23.30 -5.16 -7.67
CA LEU A 175 -22.42 -6.30 -7.41
C LEU A 175 -21.09 -5.86 -6.79
N VAL A 176 -20.40 -4.90 -7.41
CA VAL A 176 -19.12 -4.39 -6.93
C VAL A 176 -19.26 -3.75 -5.55
N ARG A 177 -20.28 -2.92 -5.33
CA ARG A 177 -20.60 -2.35 -4.01
C ARG A 177 -20.72 -3.46 -2.95
N THR A 178 -21.51 -4.49 -3.22
CA THR A 178 -21.71 -5.60 -2.29
C THR A 178 -20.41 -6.37 -2.03
N LYS A 179 -19.58 -6.60 -3.05
CA LYS A 179 -18.26 -7.24 -2.87
C LYS A 179 -17.34 -6.41 -1.96
N ILE A 180 -17.29 -5.09 -2.17
CA ILE A 180 -16.47 -4.19 -1.36
C ILE A 180 -16.99 -4.14 0.08
N GLN A 181 -18.31 -4.03 0.28
CA GLN A 181 -18.93 -4.04 1.61
C GLN A 181 -18.58 -5.33 2.39
N ASN A 182 -18.70 -6.50 1.76
CA ASN A 182 -18.28 -7.77 2.36
C ASN A 182 -16.79 -7.80 2.70
N ALA A 183 -15.94 -7.25 1.82
CA ALA A 183 -14.50 -7.23 2.04
C ALA A 183 -14.10 -6.29 3.18
N VAL A 184 -14.74 -5.13 3.30
CA VAL A 184 -14.57 -4.22 4.44
C VAL A 184 -14.98 -4.93 5.72
N ALA A 185 -16.16 -5.56 5.74
CA ALA A 185 -16.66 -6.29 6.90
C ALA A 185 -15.68 -7.38 7.37
N ALA A 186 -15.23 -8.23 6.44
CA ALA A 186 -14.25 -9.28 6.71
C ALA A 186 -12.87 -8.75 7.16
N THR A 187 -12.43 -7.62 6.61
CA THR A 187 -11.12 -7.03 6.93
C THR A 187 -11.09 -6.48 8.35
N PHE A 188 -12.15 -5.79 8.76
CA PHE A 188 -12.22 -5.11 10.05
C PHE A 188 -12.96 -5.90 11.14
N GLY A 189 -13.52 -7.06 10.78
CA GLY A 189 -14.13 -8.01 11.72
C GLY A 189 -15.49 -7.58 12.24
N ILE A 190 -16.23 -6.80 11.45
CA ILE A 190 -17.60 -6.37 11.75
C ILE A 190 -18.61 -7.28 11.04
N ASP A 191 -19.84 -7.29 11.55
CA ASP A 191 -20.95 -7.90 10.85
C ASP A 191 -21.29 -7.08 9.59
N VAL A 192 -21.46 -7.76 8.46
CA VAL A 192 -21.80 -7.11 7.18
C VAL A 192 -23.17 -6.46 7.24
N ASP A 193 -24.11 -7.03 8.01
CA ASP A 193 -25.46 -6.50 8.17
C ASP A 193 -25.50 -5.25 9.06
N SER A 194 -24.41 -4.98 9.78
CA SER A 194 -24.21 -3.74 10.55
C SER A 194 -23.45 -2.66 9.78
N LEU A 195 -22.96 -2.96 8.56
CA LEU A 195 -22.25 -2.01 7.72
C LEU A 195 -23.19 -1.40 6.68
N TYR A 196 -23.41 -0.09 6.74
CA TYR A 196 -24.29 0.62 5.82
C TYR A 196 -23.50 1.50 4.85
N LEU A 197 -23.96 1.61 3.60
CA LEU A 197 -23.41 2.58 2.67
C LEU A 197 -23.90 3.97 3.07
N THR A 198 -22.96 4.88 3.28
CA THR A 198 -23.24 6.27 3.66
C THR A 198 -23.05 7.21 2.47
N HIS A 199 -23.54 8.44 2.62
CA HIS A 199 -23.33 9.50 1.65
C HIS A 199 -22.19 10.41 2.08
N PRO A 200 -21.37 10.91 1.14
CA PRO A 200 -21.47 10.68 -0.31
C PRO A 200 -20.79 9.37 -0.79
N THR A 201 -21.32 8.75 -1.84
CA THR A 201 -20.66 7.66 -2.59
C THR A 201 -20.63 8.04 -4.06
N PHE A 202 -19.44 8.27 -4.62
CA PHE A 202 -19.32 8.93 -5.91
C PHE A 202 -18.12 8.43 -6.72
N PHE A 203 -18.19 8.66 -8.03
CA PHE A 203 -17.04 8.62 -8.92
C PHE A 203 -16.34 9.97 -8.91
N SER A 204 -15.02 9.95 -8.85
CA SER A 204 -14.19 11.14 -9.04
C SER A 204 -13.27 10.95 -10.23
N ARG A 205 -13.11 12.03 -11.01
CA ARG A 205 -12.06 12.15 -12.02
C ARG A 205 -11.20 13.35 -11.65
N LEU A 206 -9.92 13.09 -11.44
CA LEU A 206 -8.92 14.09 -11.08
C LEU A 206 -8.00 14.31 -12.26
N THR A 207 -7.62 15.57 -12.49
CA THR A 207 -6.74 16.01 -13.58
C THR A 207 -5.75 17.05 -13.07
N ASN A 208 -4.81 17.46 -13.91
CA ASN A 208 -3.85 18.53 -13.62
C ASN A 208 -4.39 19.95 -13.89
N VAL A 209 -5.66 20.09 -14.32
CA VAL A 209 -6.29 21.39 -14.54
C VAL A 209 -6.29 22.19 -13.23
N LYS A 210 -5.96 23.48 -13.32
CA LYS A 210 -5.91 24.37 -12.15
C LYS A 210 -7.26 24.40 -11.44
N PRO A 211 -7.27 24.47 -10.10
CA PRO A 211 -8.51 24.56 -9.35
C PRO A 211 -9.27 25.83 -9.73
N ALA A 212 -10.56 25.70 -10.02
CA ALA A 212 -11.45 26.83 -10.27
C ALA A 212 -12.21 27.21 -8.99
N THR A 213 -12.42 26.23 -8.11
CA THR A 213 -13.10 26.32 -6.82
C THR A 213 -12.29 25.58 -5.74
N PRO A 214 -12.54 25.83 -4.44
CA PRO A 214 -11.90 25.06 -3.37
C PRO A 214 -12.19 23.55 -3.44
N HIS A 215 -13.31 23.13 -4.05
CA HIS A 215 -13.65 21.73 -4.24
C HIS A 215 -12.77 21.02 -5.29
N ASP A 216 -12.02 21.78 -6.10
CA ASP A 216 -11.05 21.23 -7.04
C ASP A 216 -9.69 20.95 -6.39
N GLU A 217 -9.48 21.38 -5.14
CA GLU A 217 -8.24 21.15 -4.40
C GLU A 217 -8.28 19.81 -3.64
N TYR A 218 -7.96 18.73 -4.35
CA TYR A 218 -8.07 17.35 -3.85
C TYR A 218 -6.83 16.83 -3.11
N TRP A 219 -5.74 17.59 -3.08
CA TRP A 219 -4.41 17.13 -2.63
C TRP A 219 -4.06 17.52 -1.20
N HIS A 220 -5.04 18.02 -0.44
CA HIS A 220 -4.85 18.38 0.96
C HIS A 220 -4.96 17.15 1.86
N VAL A 221 -4.13 17.10 2.89
CA VAL A 221 -4.26 16.07 3.94
C VAL A 221 -5.60 16.25 4.64
N HIS A 222 -6.36 15.17 4.75
CA HIS A 222 -7.64 15.16 5.44
C HIS A 222 -7.87 13.84 6.20
N ILE A 223 -8.89 13.89 7.05
CA ILE A 223 -9.44 12.75 7.79
C ILE A 223 -10.90 12.64 7.38
N ASP A 224 -11.27 11.48 6.83
CA ASP A 224 -12.59 11.27 6.26
C ASP A 224 -13.69 11.43 7.29
N LYS A 225 -13.49 10.89 8.51
CA LYS A 225 -14.48 11.00 9.58
C LYS A 225 -14.72 12.45 10.04
N HIS A 226 -13.71 13.31 9.95
CA HIS A 226 -13.86 14.74 10.25
C HIS A 226 -14.58 15.49 9.12
N THR A 227 -14.48 14.97 7.89
CA THR A 227 -15.18 15.53 6.72
C THR A 227 -16.63 15.07 6.68
N TYR A 228 -16.87 13.81 7.01
CA TYR A 228 -18.17 13.15 7.02
C TYR A 228 -18.31 12.31 8.29
N GLU A 229 -19.03 12.82 9.29
CA GLU A 229 -19.18 12.20 10.61
C GLU A 229 -19.64 10.73 10.55
N ALA A 230 -20.49 10.40 9.57
CA ALA A 230 -21.02 9.06 9.38
C ALA A 230 -19.96 8.02 8.92
N PHE A 231 -18.77 8.46 8.50
CA PHE A 231 -17.76 7.58 7.92
C PHE A 231 -16.97 6.88 9.02
N HIS A 232 -17.21 5.58 9.15
CA HIS A 232 -16.39 4.69 9.97
C HIS A 232 -15.31 4.00 9.14
N TYR A 233 -15.62 3.71 7.88
CA TYR A 233 -14.73 3.04 6.95
C TYR A 233 -14.80 3.73 5.60
N THR A 234 -13.64 3.85 4.97
CA THR A 234 -13.54 4.35 3.61
C THR A 234 -13.00 3.24 2.72
N SER A 235 -13.58 3.14 1.53
CA SER A 235 -13.07 2.29 0.46
C SER A 235 -12.92 3.09 -0.83
N LEU A 236 -11.77 2.95 -1.49
CA LEU A 236 -11.50 3.51 -2.80
C LEU A 236 -11.33 2.36 -3.80
N LEU A 237 -12.08 2.39 -4.90
CA LEU A 237 -11.85 1.53 -6.05
C LEU A 237 -11.16 2.35 -7.13
N TYR A 238 -9.92 1.98 -7.47
CA TYR A 238 -9.19 2.63 -8.55
C TYR A 238 -9.66 2.08 -9.90
N LEU A 239 -9.99 2.97 -10.83
CA LEU A 239 -10.45 2.63 -12.18
C LEU A 239 -9.38 2.87 -13.25
N ASN A 240 -8.24 3.43 -12.86
CA ASN A 240 -7.11 3.77 -13.72
C ASN A 240 -5.79 3.26 -13.13
N ASP A 241 -4.80 3.09 -13.99
CA ASP A 241 -3.48 2.57 -13.67
C ASP A 241 -2.44 3.70 -13.57
N TYR A 242 -1.79 3.79 -12.41
CA TYR A 242 -0.63 4.66 -12.20
C TYR A 242 0.54 4.24 -13.10
N GLY A 243 1.22 5.22 -13.71
CA GLY A 243 2.30 4.99 -14.65
C GLY A 243 1.85 4.56 -16.05
N ILE A 244 0.56 4.32 -16.26
CA ILE A 244 -0.04 3.96 -17.55
C ILE A 244 -1.01 5.04 -18.01
N ASP A 245 -2.04 5.33 -17.22
CA ASP A 245 -3.09 6.30 -17.55
C ASP A 245 -2.75 7.72 -17.05
N PHE A 246 -1.98 7.83 -15.97
CA PHE A 246 -1.54 9.08 -15.34
C PHE A 246 -0.23 8.87 -14.56
N LYS A 247 0.46 9.94 -14.17
CA LYS A 247 1.81 9.84 -13.58
C LYS A 247 1.95 10.41 -12.17
N GLY A 248 0.99 11.21 -11.71
CA GLY A 248 1.09 11.86 -10.40
C GLY A 248 2.21 12.91 -10.34
N ASP A 249 2.25 13.66 -9.25
CA ASP A 249 3.18 14.74 -9.00
C ASP A 249 4.20 14.36 -7.93
N ASP A 250 5.44 14.79 -8.14
CA ASP A 250 6.57 14.52 -7.25
C ASP A 250 6.74 15.69 -6.26
N MET A 251 5.60 16.22 -5.79
CA MET A 251 5.58 17.30 -4.81
C MET A 251 6.05 16.81 -3.44
N GLU A 252 6.35 17.77 -2.56
CA GLU A 252 6.87 17.50 -1.23
C GLU A 252 5.93 16.58 -0.43
N LYS A 253 6.36 15.32 -0.29
CA LYS A 253 5.61 14.26 0.38
C LYS A 253 5.74 14.40 1.91
N PRO A 254 4.66 14.21 2.68
CA PRO A 254 4.76 14.18 4.13
C PRO A 254 5.77 13.16 4.67
N SER A 255 6.35 13.45 5.84
CA SER A 255 7.52 12.75 6.41
C SER A 255 7.31 11.28 6.81
N LYS A 256 6.06 10.79 6.86
CA LYS A 256 5.70 9.40 7.18
C LYS A 256 4.62 8.90 6.21
N ASN A 257 5.03 8.60 4.98
CA ASN A 257 4.09 8.23 3.93
C ASN A 257 4.12 6.75 3.60
N VAL A 258 2.92 6.18 3.61
CA VAL A 258 2.64 4.84 3.14
C VAL A 258 1.82 4.97 1.86
N THR A 259 2.48 4.85 0.70
CA THR A 259 1.85 5.12 -0.61
C THR A 259 1.13 3.88 -1.14
N ILE A 260 -0.06 4.09 -1.70
CA ILE A 260 -0.76 3.08 -2.51
C ILE A 260 -0.78 3.61 -3.93
N GLU A 261 -0.08 2.93 -4.84
CA GLU A 261 -0.13 3.26 -6.26
C GLU A 261 -1.45 2.75 -6.85
N PRO A 262 -2.25 3.61 -7.50
CA PRO A 262 -3.49 3.20 -8.14
C PRO A 262 -3.26 2.15 -9.22
N ARG A 263 -4.12 1.14 -9.22
CA ARG A 263 -4.16 0.07 -10.21
C ARG A 263 -5.62 -0.20 -10.54
N LYS A 264 -5.97 -0.36 -11.81
CA LYS A 264 -7.35 -0.65 -12.19
C LYS A 264 -7.87 -1.92 -11.49
N GLY A 265 -9.00 -1.80 -10.80
CA GLY A 265 -9.62 -2.87 -10.02
C GLY A 265 -9.10 -3.02 -8.60
N ARG A 266 -8.05 -2.28 -8.21
CA ARG A 266 -7.55 -2.28 -6.82
C ARG A 266 -8.53 -1.59 -5.91
N VAL A 267 -8.87 -2.27 -4.81
CA VAL A 267 -9.67 -1.70 -3.72
C VAL A 267 -8.73 -1.40 -2.56
N SER A 268 -8.69 -0.14 -2.14
CA SER A 268 -8.10 0.30 -0.87
C SER A 268 -9.21 0.44 0.18
N MET A 269 -9.00 -0.06 1.39
CA MET A 269 -9.95 -0.05 2.49
C MET A 269 -9.24 0.40 3.77
N PHE A 270 -9.77 1.36 4.49
CA PHE A 270 -9.17 1.85 5.73
C PHE A 270 -10.22 2.36 6.72
N THR A 271 -9.88 2.37 8.00
CA THR A 271 -10.70 3.04 9.01
C THR A 271 -10.59 4.55 8.85
N SER A 272 -11.73 5.25 8.88
CA SER A 272 -11.83 6.68 8.48
C SER A 272 -11.37 7.68 9.54
N GLY A 273 -10.98 7.20 10.73
CA GLY A 273 -10.65 8.04 11.87
C GLY A 273 -9.28 8.73 11.79
N PRO A 274 -8.94 9.56 12.80
CA PRO A 274 -7.66 10.28 12.88
C PRO A 274 -6.39 9.44 12.78
N GLU A 275 -6.48 8.12 12.95
CA GLU A 275 -5.36 7.20 12.74
C GLU A 275 -4.96 7.03 11.26
N ASN A 276 -5.78 7.51 10.32
CA ASN A 276 -5.56 7.40 8.87
C ASN A 276 -5.61 8.76 8.13
N PRO A 277 -4.79 9.76 8.50
CA PRO A 277 -4.66 10.98 7.70
C PRO A 277 -4.10 10.63 6.32
N HIS A 278 -4.67 11.20 5.26
CA HIS A 278 -4.25 10.88 3.91
C HIS A 278 -4.51 12.04 2.94
N LEU A 279 -3.85 11.97 1.78
CA LEU A 279 -3.99 12.91 0.68
C LEU A 279 -3.96 12.14 -0.64
N VAL A 280 -4.38 12.80 -1.72
CA VAL A 280 -4.17 12.32 -3.10
C VAL A 280 -3.11 13.19 -3.75
N GLU A 281 -2.07 12.60 -4.30
CA GLU A 281 -1.04 13.35 -5.02
C GLU A 281 -1.65 14.01 -6.27
N ARG A 282 -1.21 15.23 -6.58
CA ARG A 282 -1.62 15.93 -7.81
C ARG A 282 -1.21 15.14 -9.03
N ASP A 283 -1.89 15.33 -10.15
CA ASP A 283 -1.38 14.84 -11.43
C ASP A 283 -0.47 15.90 -12.11
N LYS A 284 0.52 15.44 -12.87
CA LYS A 284 1.46 16.29 -13.63
C LYS A 284 0.89 16.71 -14.98
#